data_AF-A0A348FWI7-F1
#
_entry.id   AF-A0A348FWI7-F1
#
_cell.length_a   1.000
_cell.length_b   1.000
_cell.length_c   1.000
_cell.angle_alpha   90.00
_cell.angle_beta   90.00
_cell.angle_gamma   90.00
#
_symmetry.space_group_name_H-M   'P 1'
#
loop_
_entity.id
_entity.type
_entity.pdbx_description
1 polymer ?
#
loop_
_entity_poly.entity_id
_entity_poly.type
_entity_poly.pdbx_seq_one_letter_code
_entity_poly.pdbx_strand_id
1 'polypeptide(L)'
;MIADFERMASDLDREILTEQERAGIDDPGHFAYPTYAKAAMTRRDNLRRSADELRAQLDDARAQLGEAFEELKKVEILEERDQERERLVEAAREQVELDRIGAQLRHA
;
A
#
# COMPACT_ATOMS: atom_id res chain seq x y z
N MET A 1 3.36 14.68 -5.89
CA MET A 1 2.77 14.06 -7.10
C MET A 1 1.25 14.14 -7.11
N ILE A 2 0.49 13.32 -6.36
CA ILE A 2 -1.00 13.39 -6.34
C ILE A 2 -1.47 14.80 -5.98
N ALA A 3 -1.01 15.35 -4.86
CA ALA A 3 -1.35 16.70 -4.42
C ALA A 3 -0.94 17.79 -5.43
N ASP A 4 0.10 17.56 -6.23
CA ASP A 4 0.50 18.50 -7.28
C ASP A 4 -0.47 18.47 -8.46
N PHE A 5 -0.91 17.29 -8.89
CA PHE A 5 -1.93 17.17 -9.93
C PHE A 5 -3.27 17.77 -9.50
N GLU A 6 -3.66 17.59 -8.24
CA GLU A 6 -4.87 18.21 -7.70
C GLU A 6 -4.78 19.72 -7.64
N ARG A 7 -3.65 20.25 -7.18
CA ARG A 7 -3.39 21.69 -7.17
C ARG A 7 -3.44 22.26 -8.59
N MET A 8 -2.74 21.65 -9.54
CA MET A 8 -2.77 22.07 -10.95
C MET A 8 -4.17 21.98 -11.55
N ALA A 9 -4.94 20.94 -11.22
CA ALA A 9 -6.33 20.82 -11.67
C ALA A 9 -7.21 21.94 -11.10
N SER A 10 -7.04 22.28 -9.81
CA SER A 10 -7.76 23.38 -9.17
C SER A 10 -7.36 24.75 -9.74
N ASP A 11 -6.10 24.94 -10.11
CA ASP A 11 -5.65 26.18 -10.77
C ASP A 11 -6.28 26.30 -12.17
N LEU A 12 -6.34 25.19 -12.93
CA LEU A 12 -7.03 25.16 -14.22
C LEU A 12 -8.53 25.44 -14.09
N ASP A 13 -9.19 24.97 -13.03
CA ASP A 13 -10.61 25.33 -12.77
C ASP A 13 -10.79 26.85 -12.65
N ARG A 14 -9.89 27.55 -11.95
CA ARG A 14 -9.94 29.02 -11.83
C ARG A 14 -9.67 29.71 -13.16
N GLU A 15 -8.73 29.21 -13.94
CA GLU A 15 -8.43 29.74 -15.27
C GLU A 15 -9.61 29.57 -16.23
N ILE A 16 -10.29 28.42 -16.19
CA ILE A 16 -11.50 28.16 -16.99
C ILE A 16 -12.59 29.17 -16.65
N LEU A 17 -12.88 29.38 -15.37
CA LEU A 17 -13.89 30.35 -14.92
C LEU A 17 -13.54 31.76 -15.38
N THR A 18 -12.29 32.17 -15.21
CA THR A 18 -11.82 33.51 -15.64
C THR A 18 -12.00 33.70 -17.15
N GLU A 19 -11.71 32.68 -17.96
CA GLU A 19 -11.85 32.74 -19.41
C GLU A 19 -13.32 32.72 -19.86
N GLN A 20 -14.17 31.94 -19.19
CA GLN A 20 -15.62 31.92 -19.43
C GLN A 20 -16.26 33.27 -19.11
N GLU A 21 -15.94 33.87 -17.96
CA GLU A 21 -16.41 35.19 -17.55
C GLU A 21 -15.97 36.27 -18.55
N ARG A 22 -14.71 36.21 -19.01
CA ARG A 22 -14.17 37.14 -20.00
C ARG A 22 -14.87 37.02 -21.35
N ALA A 23 -15.21 35.81 -21.78
CA ALA A 23 -15.89 35.55 -23.04
C ALA A 23 -17.42 35.76 -22.95
N GLY A 24 -17.99 35.75 -21.74
CA GLY A 24 -19.43 35.74 -21.52
C GLY A 24 -20.11 34.46 -21.99
N ILE A 25 -19.36 33.36 -22.12
CA ILE A 25 -19.84 32.06 -22.63
C ILE A 25 -19.33 30.97 -21.68
N ASP A 26 -20.24 30.34 -20.96
CA ASP A 26 -19.96 29.27 -19.99
C ASP A 26 -20.29 27.86 -20.52
N ASP A 27 -21.23 27.74 -21.46
CA ASP A 27 -21.62 26.47 -22.09
C ASP A 27 -20.49 25.90 -22.97
N PRO A 28 -19.88 24.76 -22.59
CA PRO A 28 -18.83 24.11 -23.39
C PRO A 28 -19.32 23.59 -24.75
N GLY A 29 -20.63 23.45 -24.93
CA GLY A 29 -21.27 23.08 -26.20
C GLY A 29 -21.44 24.25 -27.18
N HIS A 30 -21.23 25.48 -26.72
CA HIS A 30 -21.39 26.68 -27.54
C HIS A 30 -20.33 26.72 -28.66
N PHE A 31 -20.74 27.07 -29.88
CA PHE A 31 -19.81 27.12 -31.03
C PHE A 31 -18.64 28.08 -30.82
N ALA A 32 -18.89 29.20 -30.15
CA ALA A 32 -17.87 30.19 -29.80
C ALA A 32 -17.26 29.98 -28.40
N TYR A 33 -17.40 28.80 -27.80
CA TYR A 33 -16.78 28.51 -26.51
C TYR A 33 -15.26 28.69 -26.60
N PRO A 34 -14.61 29.36 -25.61
CA PRO A 34 -13.20 29.69 -25.71
C PRO A 34 -12.31 28.44 -25.88
N THR A 35 -11.48 28.44 -26.92
CA THR A 35 -10.54 27.33 -27.19
C THR A 35 -9.62 27.07 -26.00
N TYR A 36 -9.22 28.13 -25.29
CA TYR A 36 -8.41 28.02 -24.08
C TYR A 36 -9.16 27.27 -22.98
N ALA A 37 -10.38 27.71 -22.63
CA ALA A 37 -11.21 27.04 -21.63
C ALA A 37 -11.44 25.55 -21.97
N LYS A 38 -11.66 25.23 -23.25
CA LYS A 38 -11.81 23.84 -23.73
C LYS A 38 -10.54 23.01 -23.54
N ALA A 39 -9.38 23.57 -23.87
CA ALA A 39 -8.09 22.91 -23.69
C ALA A 39 -7.76 22.71 -22.20
N ALA A 40 -8.02 23.73 -21.37
CA ALA A 40 -7.84 23.70 -19.93
C ALA A 40 -8.73 22.63 -19.27
N MET A 41 -10.00 22.50 -19.69
CA MET A 41 -10.91 21.44 -19.24
C MET A 41 -10.32 20.05 -19.52
N THR A 42 -9.90 19.80 -20.76
CA THR A 42 -9.30 18.51 -21.15
C THR A 42 -8.06 18.20 -20.30
N ARG A 43 -7.19 19.21 -20.08
CA ARG A 43 -5.99 19.05 -19.27
C ARG A 43 -6.31 18.76 -17.80
N ARG A 44 -7.26 19.49 -17.22
CA ARG A 44 -7.73 19.27 -15.85
C ARG A 44 -8.27 17.85 -15.68
N ASP A 45 -9.09 17.39 -16.61
CA ASP A 45 -9.71 16.06 -16.53
C ASP A 45 -8.66 14.95 -16.63
N ASN A 46 -7.63 15.13 -17.46
CA ASN A 46 -6.48 14.23 -17.51
C ASN A 46 -5.67 14.24 -16.19
N LEU A 47 -5.42 15.41 -15.59
CA LEU A 47 -4.73 15.51 -14.30
C LEU A 47 -5.49 14.82 -13.17
N ARG A 48 -6.82 15.00 -13.11
CA ARG A 48 -7.68 14.32 -12.14
C ARG A 48 -7.63 12.81 -12.32
N ARG A 49 -7.75 12.33 -13.57
CA ARG A 49 -7.62 10.89 -13.88
C ARG A 49 -6.27 10.33 -13.42
N SER A 50 -5.17 11.01 -13.72
CA SER A 50 -3.83 10.58 -13.28
C SER A 50 -3.68 10.59 -11.75
N ALA A 51 -4.30 11.55 -11.06
CA ALA A 51 -4.30 11.57 -9.59
C ALA A 51 -5.06 10.36 -9.01
N ASP A 52 -6.22 10.03 -9.58
CA ASP A 52 -7.02 8.89 -9.12
C ASP A 52 -6.37 7.54 -9.43
N GLU A 53 -5.74 7.40 -10.60
CA GLU A 53 -4.92 6.23 -10.94
C GLU A 53 -3.76 6.02 -9.94
N LEU A 54 -3.06 7.10 -9.58
CA LEU A 54 -1.98 7.03 -8.59
C LEU A 54 -2.47 6.70 -7.18
N ARG A 55 -3.69 7.13 -6.81
CA ARG A 55 -4.30 6.73 -5.54
C ARG A 55 -4.59 5.23 -5.50
N ALA A 56 -5.20 4.71 -6.56
CA ALA A 56 -5.48 3.29 -6.67
C ALA A 56 -4.18 2.46 -6.57
N GLN A 57 -3.12 2.88 -7.26
CA GLN A 57 -1.80 2.23 -7.16
C GLN A 57 -1.21 2.31 -5.74
N LEU A 58 -1.37 3.44 -5.05
CA LEU A 58 -0.89 3.58 -3.68
C LEU A 58 -1.65 2.66 -2.71
N ASP A 59 -2.96 2.56 -2.87
CA ASP A 59 -3.79 1.71 -2.02
C ASP A 59 -3.51 0.22 -2.25
N ASP A 60 -3.32 -0.19 -3.51
CA ASP A 60 -2.88 -1.54 -3.88
C ASP A 60 -1.50 -1.87 -3.30
N ALA A 61 -0.52 -0.98 -3.45
CA ALA A 61 0.81 -1.16 -2.87
C ALA A 61 0.78 -1.26 -1.34
N ARG A 62 -0.10 -0.50 -0.67
CA ARG A 62 -0.30 -0.59 0.78
C ARG A 62 -0.93 -1.92 1.19
N ALA A 63 -1.89 -2.42 0.43
CA ALA A 63 -2.49 -3.72 0.68
C ALA A 63 -1.46 -4.85 0.55
N GLN A 64 -0.68 -4.85 -0.54
CA GLN A 64 0.41 -5.81 -0.76
C GLN A 64 1.46 -5.76 0.35
N LEU A 65 1.81 -4.56 0.83
CA LEU A 65 2.71 -4.40 1.98
C LEU A 65 2.12 -5.04 3.25
N GLY A 66 0.83 -4.82 3.52
CA GLY A 66 0.14 -5.42 4.65
C GLY A 66 0.12 -6.95 4.58
N GLU A 67 -0.20 -7.51 3.41
CA GLU A 67 -0.18 -8.96 3.18
C GLU A 67 1.20 -9.56 3.41
N ALA A 68 2.26 -8.92 2.89
CA ALA A 68 3.64 -9.35 3.09
C ALA A 68 4.06 -9.34 4.56
N PHE A 69 3.62 -8.34 5.35
CA PHE A 69 3.89 -8.29 6.79
C PHE A 69 3.17 -9.42 7.55
N GLU A 70 1.93 -9.73 7.20
CA GLU A 70 1.19 -10.84 7.82
C GLU A 70 1.81 -12.20 7.46
N GLU A 71 2.28 -12.37 6.22
CA GLU A 71 3.00 -13.57 5.80
C GLU A 71 4.31 -13.73 6.55
N LEU A 72 5.11 -12.67 6.67
CA LEU A 72 6.36 -12.67 7.43
C LEU A 72 6.12 -13.09 8.89
N LYS A 73 5.14 -12.46 9.56
CA LYS A 73 4.79 -12.78 10.94
C LYS A 73 4.36 -14.23 11.12
N LYS A 74 3.62 -14.78 10.15
CA LYS A 74 3.23 -16.19 10.17
C LYS A 74 4.43 -17.11 10.10
N VAL A 75 5.42 -16.79 9.27
CA VAL A 75 6.68 -17.55 9.17
C VAL A 75 7.45 -17.46 10.49
N GLU A 76 7.62 -16.27 11.06
CA GLU A 76 8.31 -16.08 12.35
C GLU A 76 7.68 -16.91 13.48
N ILE A 77 6.35 -16.90 13.60
CA ILE A 77 5.63 -17.71 14.60
C ILE A 77 5.84 -19.21 14.39
N LEU A 78 5.89 -19.66 13.13
CA LEU A 78 6.14 -21.07 12.82
C LEU A 78 7.58 -21.46 13.21
N GLU A 79 8.56 -20.62 12.89
CA GLU A 79 9.95 -20.84 13.28
C GLU A 79 10.13 -20.89 14.81
N GLU A 80 9.51 -19.97 15.56
CA GLU A 80 9.54 -20.00 17.03
C GLU A 80 8.95 -21.31 17.58
N ARG A 81 7.84 -21.78 17.01
CA ARG A 81 7.20 -23.03 17.42
C ARG A 81 8.04 -24.25 17.11
N ASP A 82 8.71 -24.28 15.97
CA ASP A 82 9.58 -25.39 15.60
C ASP A 82 10.86 -25.41 16.45
N GLN A 83 11.46 -24.25 16.73
CA GLN A 83 12.57 -24.13 17.69
C GLN A 83 12.19 -24.65 19.09
N GLU A 84 11.01 -24.30 19.58
CA GLU A 84 10.54 -24.77 20.89
C GLU A 84 10.33 -26.28 20.90
N ARG A 85 9.76 -26.86 19.83
CA ARG A 85 9.62 -28.32 19.71
C ARG A 85 10.96 -29.01 19.69
N GLU A 86 11.96 -28.48 18.97
CA GLU A 86 13.31 -29.03 18.94
C GLU A 86 13.96 -29.00 20.32
N ARG A 87 13.85 -27.89 21.06
CA ARG A 87 14.35 -27.79 22.44
C ARG A 87 13.71 -28.82 23.37
N LEU A 88 12.40 -29.01 23.29
CA LEU A 88 11.68 -29.99 24.11
C LEU A 88 12.10 -31.42 23.79
N VAL A 89 12.32 -31.75 22.50
CA VAL A 89 12.81 -33.07 22.08
C VAL A 89 14.22 -33.31 22.60
N GLU A 90 15.10 -32.32 22.51
CA GLU A 90 16.48 -32.46 22.98
C GLU A 90 16.54 -32.59 24.51
N ALA A 91 15.80 -31.77 25.25
CA ALA A 91 15.68 -31.89 26.71
C ALA A 91 15.15 -33.27 27.14
N ALA A 92 14.18 -33.83 26.40
CA ALA A 92 13.66 -35.17 26.67
C ALA A 92 14.72 -36.27 26.44
N ARG A 93 15.54 -36.13 25.38
CA ARG A 93 16.66 -37.05 25.12
C ARG A 93 17.73 -36.97 26.22
N GLU A 94 18.12 -35.76 26.60
CA GLU A 94 19.07 -35.53 27.69
C GLU A 94 18.58 -36.15 29.00
N GLN A 95 17.30 -35.98 29.33
CA GLN A 95 16.71 -36.58 30.54
C GLN A 95 16.79 -38.12 30.52
N VAL A 96 16.48 -38.76 29.39
CA VAL A 96 16.56 -40.22 29.26
C VAL A 96 18.00 -40.71 29.44
N GLU A 97 18.99 -40.01 28.89
CA GLU A 97 20.41 -40.36 29.07
C GLU A 97 20.86 -40.18 30.53
N LEU A 98 20.45 -39.09 31.19
CA LEU A 98 20.73 -38.87 32.61
C LEU A 98 20.10 -39.96 33.49
N ASP A 99 18.86 -40.35 33.22
CA ASP A 99 18.17 -41.42 33.95
C ASP A 99 18.88 -42.77 33.77
N ARG A 100 19.37 -43.05 32.56
CA ARG A 100 20.14 -44.26 32.25
C ARG A 100 21.46 -44.31 33.02
N ILE A 101 22.21 -43.21 33.03
CA ILE A 101 23.48 -43.10 33.78
C ILE A 101 23.21 -43.28 35.28
N GLY A 102 22.18 -42.62 35.80
CA GLY A 102 21.78 -42.73 37.21
C GLY A 102 21.38 -44.16 37.59
N ALA A 103 20.70 -44.90 36.71
CA ALA A 103 20.37 -46.30 36.94
C ALA A 103 21.62 -47.20 36.96
N GLN A 104 22.58 -46.97 36.05
CA GLN A 104 23.84 -47.73 36.03
C GLN A 104 24.67 -47.52 37.31
N LEU A 105 24.74 -46.30 37.82
CA LEU A 105 25.49 -45.97 39.05
C LEU A 105 24.85 -46.54 40.32
N ARG A 106 23.53 -46.75 40.35
CA ARG A 106 22.82 -47.36 41.50
C ARG A 106 22.98 -48.89 41.59
N HIS A 107 23.43 -49.52 40.51
CA HIS A 107 23.59 -50.98 40.42
C HIS A 107 25.06 -51.43 40.46
N ALA A 108 25.99 -50.51 40.71
CA ALA A 108 27.41 -50.78 40.95
C ALA A 108 27.73 -50.67 42.45
#